data_AF-A0A954BYI7-F1
#
_entry.id   AF-A0A954BYI7-F1
#
_cell.length_a   1.000
_cell.length_b   1.000
_cell.length_c   1.000
_cell.angle_alpha   90.00
_cell.angle_beta   90.00
_cell.angle_gamma   90.00
#
_symmetry.space_group_name_H-M   'P 1'
#
loop_
_entity.id
_entity.type
_entity.pdbx_description
1 polymer ?
#
loop_
_entity_poly.entity_id
_entity_poly.type
_entity_poly.pdbx_seq_one_letter_code
_entity_poly.pdbx_strand_id
1 'polypeptide(L)'
;MRLYVAKLEKRFPSPWEMYSLFLLMGAAIYIPLSYVMWTPAVESPLRYFGYACPLCGGTRAVTALCTGQFMLALKYNPFAIAMFVFLVWGAISFLLLVLPFKKRVVLEASKRQIALFWFLMACILIANWAYVLWSGMYKVPLEF
;
A
#
# COMPACT_ATOMS: atom_id res chain seq x y z
N MET A 1 8.11 2.93 -23.13
CA MET A 1 8.40 2.87 -21.69
C MET A 1 9.75 2.20 -21.54
N ARG A 2 10.74 2.88 -20.94
CA ARG A 2 12.11 2.37 -20.79
C ARG A 2 12.46 2.34 -19.31
N LEU A 3 12.80 1.17 -18.81
CA LEU A 3 13.31 0.99 -17.45
C LEU A 3 14.84 1.02 -17.49
N TYR A 4 15.47 1.84 -16.65
CA TYR A 4 16.93 1.86 -16.53
C TYR A 4 17.36 2.18 -15.09
N VAL A 5 18.61 1.87 -14.76
CA VAL A 5 19.17 2.18 -13.44
C VAL A 5 19.96 3.48 -13.54
N ALA A 6 19.46 4.52 -12.88
CA ALA A 6 20.13 5.82 -12.79
C ALA A 6 21.08 5.86 -11.59
N LYS A 7 22.22 6.52 -11.75
CA LYS A 7 23.13 6.86 -10.64
C LYS A 7 22.68 8.19 -10.04
N LEU A 8 22.52 8.23 -8.72
CA LEU A 8 22.09 9.41 -7.97
C LEU A 8 23.32 10.19 -7.46
N GLU A 9 23.21 11.51 -7.45
CA GLU A 9 24.23 12.39 -6.84
C GLU A 9 24.23 12.27 -5.31
N LYS A 10 23.04 12.19 -4.71
CA LYS A 10 22.83 12.13 -3.25
C LYS A 10 22.11 10.84 -2.85
N ARG A 11 22.33 10.40 -1.60
CA ARG A 11 21.71 9.21 -0.98
C ARG A 11 20.32 9.47 -0.39
N PHE A 12 19.70 10.60 -0.70
CA PHE A 12 18.42 10.95 -0.10
C PHE A 12 17.28 10.09 -0.69
N PRO A 13 16.37 9.59 0.17
CA PRO A 13 15.18 8.90 -0.29
C PRO A 13 14.29 9.85 -1.10
N SER A 14 13.63 9.32 -2.12
CA SER A 14 12.54 10.02 -2.80
C SER A 14 11.33 10.18 -1.87
N PRO A 15 10.38 11.09 -2.16
CA PRO A 15 9.13 11.19 -1.42
C PRO A 15 8.40 9.86 -1.28
N TRP A 16 8.37 9.05 -2.34
CA TRP A 16 7.76 7.72 -2.33
C TRP A 16 8.48 6.74 -1.38
N GLU A 17 9.81 6.72 -1.41
CA GLU A 17 10.63 5.87 -0.54
C GLU A 17 10.47 6.27 0.93
N MET A 18 10.46 7.59 1.23
CA MET A 18 10.20 8.10 2.58
C MET A 18 8.81 7.70 3.08
N TYR A 19 7.79 7.89 2.25
CA TYR A 19 6.42 7.52 2.56
C TYR A 19 6.29 6.02 2.83
N SER A 20 6.95 5.20 2.01
CA SER A 20 6.97 3.74 2.15
C SER A 20 7.59 3.31 3.48
N LEU A 21 8.75 3.86 3.84
CA LEU A 21 9.43 3.56 5.11
C LEU A 21 8.58 3.96 6.30
N PHE A 22 8.04 5.19 6.29
CA PHE A 22 7.23 5.69 7.39
C PHE A 22 5.99 4.82 7.63
N LEU A 23 5.25 4.48 6.57
CA LEU A 23 4.07 3.63 6.69
C LEU A 23 4.40 2.21 7.13
N LEU A 24 5.45 1.59 6.58
CA LEU A 24 5.83 0.23 6.95
C LEU A 24 6.33 0.18 8.40
N MET A 25 7.12 1.15 8.84
CA MET A 25 7.55 1.27 10.24
C MET A 25 6.36 1.49 11.16
N GLY A 26 5.46 2.41 10.81
CA GLY A 26 4.24 2.66 11.56
C GLY A 26 3.36 1.41 11.69
N ALA A 27 3.15 0.68 10.58
CA ALA A 27 2.39 -0.57 10.57
C ALA A 27 3.08 -1.68 11.39
N ALA A 28 4.39 -1.82 11.27
CA ALA A 28 5.18 -2.82 12.00
C ALA A 28 5.17 -2.60 13.52
N ILE A 29 4.91 -1.37 13.97
CA ILE A 29 4.76 -1.05 15.41
C ILE A 29 3.28 -1.16 15.81
N TYR A 30 2.39 -0.51 15.07
CA TYR A 30 0.98 -0.39 15.42
C TYR A 30 0.25 -1.74 15.41
N ILE A 31 0.51 -2.59 14.42
CA ILE A 31 -0.17 -3.89 14.29
C ILE A 31 0.14 -4.78 15.50
N PRO A 32 1.42 -5.08 15.85
CA PRO A 32 1.72 -5.83 17.07
C PRO A 32 1.16 -5.20 18.34
N LEU A 33 1.25 -3.88 18.47
CA LEU A 33 0.76 -3.17 19.65
C LEU A 33 -0.75 -3.36 19.85
N SER A 34 -1.52 -3.39 18.75
CA SER A 34 -2.97 -3.64 18.79
C SER A 34 -3.37 -5.02 19.31
N TYR A 35 -2.45 -6.00 19.29
CA TYR A 35 -2.69 -7.32 19.88
C TYR A 35 -2.43 -7.37 21.39
N VAL A 36 -1.66 -6.43 21.93
CA VAL A 36 -1.19 -6.47 23.33
C VAL A 36 -1.94 -5.47 24.20
N MET A 37 -2.38 -4.36 23.63
CA MET A 37 -3.10 -3.32 24.34
C MET A 37 -4.26 -2.78 23.52
N TRP A 38 -5.23 -2.18 24.21
CA TRP A 38 -6.33 -1.50 23.55
C TRP A 38 -5.79 -0.27 22.80
N THR A 39 -5.67 -0.41 21.48
CA THR A 39 -5.37 0.69 20.58
C THR A 39 -6.63 1.04 19.79
N PRO A 40 -7.04 2.32 19.71
CA PRO A 40 -8.16 2.70 18.88
C PRO A 40 -7.87 2.30 17.43
N ALA A 41 -8.83 1.66 16.77
CA ALA A 41 -8.71 1.30 15.36
C ALA A 41 -8.46 2.56 14.53
N VAL A 42 -7.47 2.52 13.64
CA VAL A 42 -7.27 3.59 12.65
C VAL A 42 -8.41 3.51 11.64
N GLU A 43 -9.48 4.26 11.92
CA GLU A 43 -10.63 4.37 11.05
C GLU A 43 -10.34 5.34 9.91
N SER A 44 -10.90 5.05 8.73
CA SER A 44 -10.85 6.01 7.63
C SER A 44 -11.73 7.21 7.96
N PRO A 45 -11.29 8.46 7.67
CA PRO A 45 -12.12 9.64 7.84
C PRO A 45 -13.47 9.56 7.12
N LEU A 46 -13.52 8.82 6.00
CA LEU A 46 -14.75 8.60 5.23
C LEU A 46 -15.85 7.90 6.06
N ARG A 47 -15.48 7.06 7.03
CA ARG A 47 -16.44 6.41 7.93
C ARG A 47 -17.17 7.40 8.83
N TYR A 48 -16.50 8.48 9.27
CA TYR A 48 -17.15 9.52 10.06
C TYR A 48 -18.26 10.25 9.29
N PHE A 49 -18.19 10.23 7.96
CA PHE A 49 -19.22 10.80 7.09
C PHE A 49 -20.21 9.74 6.54
N GLY A 50 -20.16 8.50 7.04
CA GLY A 50 -21.03 7.41 6.60
C GLY A 50 -20.65 6.77 5.27
N TYR A 51 -19.48 7.10 4.70
CA TYR A 51 -19.01 6.53 3.43
C TYR A 51 -18.10 5.32 3.65
N ALA A 52 -18.21 4.34 2.75
CA ALA A 52 -17.30 3.19 2.73
C ALA A 52 -15.94 3.60 2.16
N CYS A 53 -14.85 3.31 2.89
CA CYS A 53 -13.50 3.55 2.39
C CYS A 53 -13.09 2.47 1.36
N PRO A 54 -12.48 2.83 0.22
CA PRO A 54 -12.05 1.87 -0.79
C PRO A 54 -10.96 0.90 -0.30
N LEU A 55 -10.26 1.28 0.77
CA LEU A 55 -9.24 0.46 1.43
C LEU A 55 -9.76 -0.23 2.70
N CYS A 56 -11.08 -0.24 2.95
CA CYS A 56 -11.64 -1.02 4.06
C CYS A 56 -11.20 -2.49 3.95
N GLY A 57 -10.76 -3.05 5.07
CA GLY A 57 -10.16 -4.39 5.13
C GLY A 57 -8.67 -4.46 4.78
N GLY A 58 -8.03 -3.34 4.42
CA GLY A 58 -6.61 -3.31 4.05
C GLY A 58 -5.67 -3.82 5.15
N THR A 59 -5.85 -3.41 6.41
CA THR A 59 -5.04 -3.91 7.53
C THR A 59 -5.18 -5.42 7.68
N ARG A 60 -6.40 -5.96 7.61
CA ARG A 60 -6.64 -7.41 7.66
C ARG A 60 -6.01 -8.14 6.47
N ALA A 61 -6.10 -7.55 5.28
CA ALA A 61 -5.48 -8.10 4.08
C ALA A 61 -3.96 -8.21 4.24
N VAL A 62 -3.30 -7.16 4.75
CA VAL A 62 -1.85 -7.16 4.99
C VAL A 62 -1.47 -8.12 6.12
N THR A 63 -2.22 -8.16 7.23
CA THR A 63 -1.99 -9.12 8.32
C THR A 63 -2.12 -10.57 7.83
N ALA A 64 -3.17 -10.88 7.06
CA ALA A 64 -3.36 -12.20 6.47
C ALA A 64 -2.24 -12.54 5.49
N LEU A 65 -1.79 -11.58 4.69
CA LEU A 65 -0.66 -11.76 3.78
C LEU A 65 0.64 -12.08 4.54
N CYS A 66 0.94 -11.34 5.60
CA CYS A 66 2.12 -11.53 6.43
C CYS A 66 2.11 -12.86 7.21
N THR A 67 0.93 -13.41 7.51
CA THR A 67 0.77 -14.73 8.17
C THR A 67 0.65 -15.89 7.17
N GLY A 68 0.90 -15.64 5.87
CA GLY A 68 0.89 -16.66 4.81
C GLY A 68 -0.51 -17.05 4.32
N GLN A 69 -1.57 -16.37 4.76
CA GLN A 69 -2.95 -16.63 4.40
C GLN A 69 -3.37 -15.87 3.13
N PHE A 70 -2.73 -16.17 2.01
CA PHE A 70 -2.89 -15.44 0.73
C PHE A 70 -4.35 -15.35 0.24
N MET A 71 -5.09 -16.46 0.29
CA MET A 71 -6.49 -16.49 -0.17
C MET A 71 -7.40 -15.63 0.72
N LEU A 72 -7.11 -15.58 2.02
CA LEU A 72 -7.84 -14.73 2.94
C LEU A 72 -7.49 -13.25 2.71
N ALA A 73 -6.23 -12.94 2.46
CA ALA A 73 -5.79 -11.58 2.15
C ALA A 73 -6.51 -11.03 0.91
N LEU A 74 -6.62 -11.84 -0.17
CA LEU A 74 -7.34 -11.47 -1.38
C LEU A 74 -8.83 -11.26 -1.11
N LYS A 75 -9.44 -12.09 -0.27
CA LYS A 75 -10.84 -11.90 0.15
C LYS A 75 -11.03 -10.63 0.96
N TYR A 76 -10.04 -10.17 1.72
CA TYR A 76 -10.20 -8.93 2.49
C TYR A 76 -10.13 -7.69 1.61
N ASN A 77 -9.07 -7.53 0.82
CA ASN A 77 -8.92 -6.39 -0.08
C ASN A 77 -7.78 -6.66 -1.09
N PRO A 78 -8.08 -7.06 -2.35
CA PRO A 78 -7.06 -7.34 -3.35
C PRO A 78 -6.15 -6.13 -3.64
N PHE A 79 -6.71 -4.93 -3.69
CA PHE A 79 -5.95 -3.72 -3.97
C PHE A 79 -4.98 -3.37 -2.83
N ALA A 80 -5.32 -3.68 -1.58
CA ALA A 80 -4.41 -3.48 -0.44
C ALA A 80 -3.14 -4.33 -0.56
N ILE A 81 -3.22 -5.54 -1.15
CA ILE A 81 -2.04 -6.38 -1.42
C ILE A 81 -1.13 -5.69 -2.42
N ALA A 82 -1.67 -5.20 -3.53
CA ALA A 82 -0.89 -4.49 -4.55
C ALA A 82 -0.22 -3.25 -3.94
N MET A 83 -0.95 -2.45 -3.16
CA MET A 83 -0.42 -1.31 -2.44
C MET A 83 0.72 -1.70 -1.49
N PHE A 84 0.56 -2.78 -0.73
CA PHE A 84 1.60 -3.28 0.17
C PHE A 84 2.86 -3.69 -0.58
N VAL A 85 2.74 -4.40 -1.71
CA VAL A 85 3.88 -4.76 -2.57
C VAL A 85 4.61 -3.51 -3.06
N PHE A 86 3.89 -2.47 -3.48
CA PHE A 86 4.50 -1.21 -3.88
C PHE A 86 5.25 -0.53 -2.72
N LEU A 87 4.67 -0.50 -1.50
CA LEU A 87 5.33 0.06 -0.32
C LEU A 87 6.61 -0.71 0.02
N VAL A 88 6.55 -2.05 0.01
CA VAL A 88 7.72 -2.91 0.23
C VAL A 88 8.78 -2.64 -0.83
N TRP A 89 8.39 -2.51 -2.10
CA TRP A 89 9.30 -2.11 -3.18
C TRP A 89 9.96 -0.75 -2.92
N GLY A 90 9.20 0.25 -2.47
CA GLY A 90 9.75 1.57 -2.10
C GLY A 90 10.80 1.46 -1.00
N ALA A 91 10.52 0.72 0.07
CA ALA A 91 11.49 0.48 1.13
C ALA A 91 12.73 -0.28 0.64
N ILE A 92 12.55 -1.35 -0.14
CA ILE A 92 13.66 -2.13 -0.72
C ILE A 92 14.51 -1.29 -1.66
N SER A 93 13.89 -0.50 -2.54
CA SER A 93 14.60 0.43 -3.45
C SER A 93 15.53 1.34 -2.66
N PHE A 94 15.04 1.93 -1.57
CA PHE A 94 15.87 2.80 -0.77
C PHE A 94 16.98 2.03 -0.03
N LEU A 95 16.61 1.00 0.74
CA LEU A 95 17.52 0.30 1.64
C LEU A 95 18.61 -0.48 0.88
N LEU A 96 18.26 -1.07 -0.26
CA LEU A 96 19.15 -1.97 -0.99
C LEU A 96 19.79 -1.36 -2.25
N LEU A 97 19.24 -0.28 -2.82
CA LEU A 97 19.80 0.35 -4.02
C LEU A 97 20.33 1.76 -3.77
N VAL A 98 19.50 2.63 -3.18
CA VAL A 98 19.85 4.05 -3.02
C VAL A 98 20.89 4.25 -1.93
N LEU A 99 20.66 3.67 -0.75
CA LEU A 99 21.51 3.85 0.42
C LEU A 99 22.92 3.28 0.21
N PRO A 100 23.11 2.00 -0.18
CA PRO A 100 24.43 1.43 -0.40
C PRO A 100 25.09 1.90 -1.70
N PHE A 101 24.35 1.86 -2.83
CA PHE A 101 24.94 1.97 -4.16
C PHE A 101 24.69 3.30 -4.87
N LYS A 102 23.89 4.20 -4.30
CA LYS A 102 23.44 5.45 -4.96
C LYS A 102 22.80 5.16 -6.32
N LYS A 103 22.03 4.08 -6.42
CA LYS A 103 21.34 3.68 -7.66
C LYS A 103 19.84 3.66 -7.44
N ARG A 104 19.07 4.03 -8.46
CA ARG A 104 17.61 3.90 -8.47
C ARG A 104 17.11 3.40 -9.81
N VAL A 105 16.10 2.54 -9.77
CA VAL A 105 15.37 2.14 -10.98
C VAL A 105 14.45 3.29 -11.38
N VAL A 106 14.70 3.86 -12.56
CA VAL A 106 13.93 4.96 -13.13
C VAL A 106 13.14 4.43 -14.31
N LEU A 107 11.90 4.90 -14.40
CA LEU A 107 10.96 4.56 -15.44
C LEU A 107 10.72 5.80 -16.31
N GLU A 108 11.19 5.74 -17.54
CA GLU A 108 10.90 6.77 -18.53
C GLU A 108 9.64 6.39 -19.31
N ALA A 109 8.62 7.23 -19.20
CA ALA A 109 7.32 7.05 -19.82
C ALA A 109 6.88 8.34 -20.52
N SER A 110 6.24 8.20 -21.68
CA SER A 110 5.65 9.35 -22.38
C SER A 110 4.44 9.89 -21.62
N LYS A 111 4.04 11.16 -21.87
CA LYS A 111 2.84 11.75 -21.27
C LYS A 111 1.58 10.89 -21.49
N ARG A 112 1.44 10.28 -22.67
CA ARG A 112 0.33 9.36 -22.99
C ARG A 112 0.38 8.08 -22.15
N GLN A 113 1.57 7.50 -21.93
CA GLN A 113 1.75 6.31 -21.09
C GLN A 113 1.44 6.61 -19.63
N ILE A 114 1.87 7.77 -19.12
CA ILE A 114 1.56 8.21 -17.76
C ILE A 114 0.05 8.43 -17.59
N ALA A 115 -0.61 9.07 -18.56
CA ALA A 115 -2.06 9.27 -18.53
C ALA A 115 -2.82 7.94 -18.54
N LEU A 116 -2.41 6.99 -19.39
CA LEU A 116 -2.99 5.65 -19.43
C LEU A 116 -2.79 4.91 -18.10
N PHE A 117 -1.59 4.98 -17.50
CA PHE A 117 -1.31 4.37 -16.20
C PHE A 117 -2.26 4.91 -15.13
N TRP A 118 -2.43 6.22 -15.02
CA TRP A 118 -3.33 6.83 -14.04
C TRP A 118 -4.80 6.49 -14.32
N PHE A 119 -5.21 6.44 -15.58
CA PHE A 119 -6.55 5.99 -15.96
C PHE A 119 -6.80 4.55 -15.49
N LEU A 120 -5.88 3.63 -15.77
CA LEU A 120 -5.98 2.24 -15.33
C LEU A 120 -5.99 2.12 -13.80
N MET A 121 -5.17 2.90 -13.10
CA MET A 121 -5.17 2.94 -11.64
C MET A 121 -6.50 3.44 -11.08
N ALA A 122 -7.10 4.47 -11.67
CA ALA A 122 -8.43 4.94 -11.29
C ALA A 122 -9.50 3.87 -11.52
N CYS A 123 -9.49 3.20 -12.68
CA CYS A 123 -10.41 2.08 -12.95
C CYS A 123 -10.25 0.94 -11.95
N ILE A 124 -9.02 0.56 -11.61
CA ILE A 124 -8.73 -0.49 -10.62
C ILE A 124 -9.23 -0.09 -9.23
N LEU A 125 -8.99 1.16 -8.81
CA LEU A 125 -9.47 1.66 -7.53
C LEU A 125 -11.00 1.66 -7.46
N ILE A 126 -11.68 2.09 -8.53
CA ILE A 126 -13.15 2.06 -8.64
C ILE A 126 -13.66 0.62 -8.58
N ALA A 127 -13.05 -0.30 -9.31
CA ALA A 127 -13.42 -1.72 -9.29
C ALA A 127 -13.23 -2.33 -7.89
N ASN A 128 -12.12 -2.01 -7.21
CA ASN A 128 -11.89 -2.45 -5.84
C ASN A 128 -12.92 -1.86 -4.87
N TRP A 129 -13.31 -0.60 -5.06
CA TRP A 129 -14.31 0.03 -4.22
C TRP A 129 -15.69 -0.61 -4.41
N ALA A 130 -16.08 -0.91 -5.65
CA ALA A 130 -17.29 -1.67 -5.96
C ALA A 130 -17.25 -3.05 -5.28
N TYR A 131 -16.10 -3.73 -5.30
CA TYR A 131 -15.90 -4.99 -4.58
C TYR A 131 -16.09 -4.84 -3.06
N VAL A 132 -15.50 -3.81 -2.43
CA VAL A 132 -15.65 -3.54 -1.00
C VAL A 132 -17.10 -3.28 -0.61
N LEU A 133 -17.84 -2.54 -1.45
CA LEU A 133 -19.26 -2.28 -1.26
C LEU A 133 -20.08 -3.57 -1.37
N TRP A 134 -19.85 -4.36 -2.42
CA TRP A 134 -20.54 -5.62 -2.67
C TRP A 134 -20.28 -6.68 -1.59
N SER A 135 -19.02 -6.82 -1.16
CA SER A 135 -18.62 -7.78 -0.13
C SER A 135 -18.96 -7.36 1.30
N GLY A 136 -19.40 -6.11 1.51
CA GLY A 136 -19.70 -5.60 2.85
C GLY A 136 -18.48 -5.40 3.75
N MET A 137 -17.25 -5.42 3.20
CA MET A 137 -15.99 -5.34 3.97
C MET A 137 -15.86 -4.09 4.84
N TYR A 138 -16.59 -3.03 4.51
CA TYR A 138 -16.65 -1.80 5.27
C TYR A 138 -17.44 -1.92 6.59
N LYS A 139 -18.27 -2.96 6.77
CA LYS A 139 -19.03 -3.21 8.01
C LYS A 139 -18.35 -4.17 8.97
N VAL A 140 -17.45 -5.01 8.46
CA VAL A 140 -16.78 -6.04 9.27
C VAL A 140 -15.83 -5.34 10.25
N PRO A 141 -15.98 -5.51 11.58
CA PRO A 141 -15.04 -4.99 12.55
C PRO A 141 -13.68 -5.72 12.44
N LEU A 142 -12.63 -5.11 13.00
CA LEU A 142 -11.38 -5.84 13.25
C LEU A 142 -11.67 -6.78 14.42
N GLU A 143 -12.17 -7.98 14.13
CA GLU A 143 -12.25 -9.05 15.13
C GLU A 143 -10.85 -9.66 15.26
N PHE A 144 -10.35 -9.66 16.50
CA PHE A 144 -9.09 -10.27 16.91
C PHE A 144 -9.39 -11.52 17.72
#